data_AF-A0A941GUM1-F1
#
_entry.id   AF-A0A941GUM1-F1
#
_cell.length_a   1.000
_cell.length_b   1.000
_cell.length_c   1.000
_cell.angle_alpha   90.00
_cell.angle_beta   90.00
_cell.angle_gamma   90.00
#
_symmetry.space_group_name_H-M   'P 1'
#
loop_
_entity.id
_entity.type
_entity.pdbx_description
1 polymer ?
#
loop_
_entity_poly.entity_id
_entity_poly.type
_entity_poly.pdbx_seq_one_letter_code
_entity_poly.pdbx_strand_id
1 'polypeptide(L)' 'MLENWGYQQKPCWDKSGKLVARRTLSNPRYYTEDDLRVAKGLQNQQTKRKTVIYCRVSSKKQKTELENQKHALIEFCDS' A
#
# COMPACT_ATOMS: atom_id res chain seq x y z
N MET A 1 31.13 3.96 -7.19
CA MET A 1 30.57 4.69 -8.36
C MET A 1 30.14 3.63 -9.37
N LEU A 2 28.87 3.33 -9.68
CA LEU A 2 27.54 3.84 -9.33
C LEU A 2 26.66 2.58 -9.15
N GLU A 3 25.84 2.54 -8.10
CA GLU A 3 24.85 1.46 -7.93
C GLU A 3 23.76 1.61 -9.00
N ASN A 4 23.75 0.69 -9.96
CA ASN A 4 22.68 0.58 -10.96
C ASN A 4 21.41 0.08 -10.27
N TRP A 5 20.63 1.01 -9.72
CA TRP A 5 19.22 0.81 -9.42
C TRP A 5 18.46 0.71 -10.75
N GLY A 6 18.64 -0.41 -11.44
CA GLY A 6 17.87 -0.73 -12.63
C GLY A 6 16.41 -0.83 -12.24
N TYR A 7 15.62 0.19 -12.59
CA TYR A 7 14.18 0.06 -12.72
C TYR A 7 13.91 -1.20 -13.53
N GLN A 8 13.47 -2.27 -12.87
CA GLN A 8 12.96 -3.44 -13.55
C GLN A 8 11.70 -2.99 -14.28
N GLN A 9 11.89 -2.60 -15.54
CA GLN A 9 10.82 -2.41 -16.49
C GLN A 9 9.91 -3.65 -16.35
N LYS A 10 8.59 -3.47 -16.28
CA LYS A 10 7.61 -4.57 -16.32
C LYS A 10 7.10 -4.82 -17.76
N PRO A 11 7.89 -5.24 -18.79
CA PRO A 11 7.33 -5.67 -20.07
C PRO A 11 6.38 -6.86 -19.96
N CYS A 12 6.56 -7.70 -18.93
CA CYS A 12 5.85 -8.96 -18.85
C CYS A 12 4.39 -8.81 -18.42
N TRP A 13 3.95 -7.67 -17.89
CA TRP A 13 2.56 -7.51 -17.40
C TRP A 13 1.59 -7.14 -18.52
N ASP A 14 2.02 -6.30 -19.46
CA ASP A 14 1.30 -6.03 -20.72
C ASP A 14 1.17 -7.32 -21.55
N LYS A 15 2.28 -8.05 -21.73
CA LYS A 15 2.28 -9.31 -22.51
C LYS A 15 1.52 -10.46 -21.86
N SER A 16 1.43 -10.48 -20.54
CA SER A 16 0.70 -11.52 -19.79
C SER A 16 -0.76 -11.16 -19.53
N GLY A 17 -1.24 -9.99 -19.99
CA GLY A 17 -2.61 -9.52 -19.76
C GLY A 17 -2.93 -9.22 -18.29
N LYS A 18 -1.92 -9.17 -17.42
CA LYS A 18 -2.08 -8.92 -15.97
C LYS A 18 -2.42 -7.46 -15.66
N LEU A 19 -2.09 -6.54 -16.56
CA LEU A 19 -2.39 -5.12 -16.44
C LEU A 19 -2.81 -4.61 -17.82
N VAL A 20 -4.05 -4.16 -17.96
CA VAL A 20 -4.57 -3.66 -19.24
C VAL A 20 -4.16 -2.19 -19.36
N ALA A 21 -3.20 -1.88 -20.25
CA ALA A 21 -2.76 -0.51 -20.46
C ALA A 21 -3.83 0.32 -21.20
N ARG A 22 -4.28 1.41 -20.56
CA ARG A 22 -5.10 2.44 -21.22
C ARG A 22 -4.19 3.39 -22.00
N ARG A 23 -4.70 3.90 -23.13
CA ARG A 23 -3.96 4.79 -24.02
C ARG A 23 -4.68 6.12 -24.18
N THR A 24 -3.92 7.21 -24.19
CA THR A 24 -4.43 8.54 -24.56
C THR A 24 -4.40 8.69 -26.09
N LEU A 25 -5.09 9.70 -26.64
CA LEU A 25 -5.06 10.04 -28.08
C LEU A 25 -3.64 10.23 -28.63
N SER A 26 -2.70 10.69 -27.79
CA SER A 26 -1.26 10.81 -28.10
C SER A 26 -0.46 9.51 -27.95
N ASN A 27 -1.14 8.38 -27.70
CA ASN A 27 -0.59 7.03 -27.51
C ASN A 27 0.30 6.72 -26.28
N PRO A 28 0.48 7.57 -25.23
CA PRO A 28 1.15 7.14 -24.01
C PRO A 28 0.29 6.16 -23.22
N ARG A 29 0.95 5.22 -22.53
CA ARG A 29 0.29 4.32 -21.57
C ARG A 29 0.09 5.05 -20.24
N TYR A 30 -1.09 4.90 -19.65
CA TYR A 30 -1.34 5.29 -18.27
C TYR A 30 -2.10 4.19 -17.56
N TYR A 31 -1.96 4.17 -16.24
CA TYR A 31 -2.63 3.21 -15.36
C TYR A 31 -3.39 3.99 -14.30
N THR A 32 -4.63 3.59 -14.07
CA THR A 32 -5.45 4.09 -12.97
C THR A 32 -5.21 3.26 -11.71
N GLU A 33 -5.57 3.79 -10.55
CA GLU A 33 -5.50 3.03 -9.29
C GLU A 33 -6.34 1.75 -9.37
N ASP A 34 -7.47 1.79 -10.07
CA ASP A 34 -8.31 0.61 -10.28
C ASP A 34 -7.59 -0.47 -11.10
N ASP A 35 -6.87 -0.11 -12.17
CA ASP A 35 -6.06 -1.04 -12.97
C ASP A 35 -5.01 -1.77 -12.10
N LEU A 36 -4.37 -1.02 -11.19
CA LEU A 36 -3.41 -1.58 -10.23
C LEU A 36 -4.09 -2.50 -9.22
N ARG A 37 -5.29 -2.17 -8.76
CA ARG A 37 -6.08 -3.01 -7.84
C ARG A 37 -6.52 -4.30 -8.51
N VAL A 38 -6.92 -4.28 -9.78
CA VAL A 38 -7.21 -5.50 -10.58
C VAL A 38 -6.00 -6.39 -10.64
N ALA A 39 -4.85 -5.83 -11.02
CA ALA A 39 -3.61 -6.57 -11.21
C ALA A 39 -3.08 -7.20 -9.92
N LYS A 40 -3.43 -6.62 -8.76
CA LYS A 40 -3.13 -7.14 -7.42
C LYS A 40 -4.20 -8.12 -6.90
N GLY A 41 -5.27 -8.39 -7.65
CA GLY A 41 -6.38 -9.25 -7.22
C GLY A 41 -7.26 -8.64 -6.12
N LEU A 42 -7.22 -7.31 -5.96
CA LEU A 42 -7.92 -6.56 -4.90
C LEU A 42 -9.30 -6.05 -5.33
N GLN A 43 -9.79 -6.48 -6.50
CA GLN A 43 -10.96 -5.93 -7.17
C GLN A 43 -12.28 -6.08 -6.38
N ASN A 44 -12.38 -7.09 -5.52
CA ASN A 44 -13.61 -7.40 -4.78
C ASN A 44 -13.44 -7.47 -3.27
N GLN A 45 -12.38 -6.87 -2.74
CA GLN A 45 -12.19 -6.81 -1.30
C GLN A 45 -12.99 -5.65 -0.69
N GLN A 46 -14.31 -5.82 -0.69
CA GLN A 46 -15.19 -5.36 0.40
C GLN A 46 -14.96 -6.22 1.66
N THR A 47 -13.75 -6.74 1.83
CA THR A 47 -13.33 -7.41 3.05
C THR A 47 -13.23 -6.35 4.12
N LYS A 48 -13.86 -6.62 5.27
CA LYS A 48 -13.55 -5.98 6.54
C LYS A 48 -12.04 -5.76 6.61
N ARG A 49 -11.62 -4.50 6.46
CA ARG A 49 -10.22 -4.13 6.61
C ARG A 49 -9.88 -4.30 8.08
N LYS A 50 -8.72 -4.89 8.36
CA LYS A 50 -8.20 -4.93 9.73
C LYS A 50 -7.51 -3.60 9.99
N THR A 51 -7.99 -2.85 10.98
CA THR A 51 -7.27 -1.71 11.52
C THR A 51 -6.12 -2.24 12.36
N VAL A 52 -4.89 -1.85 12.04
CA VAL A 52 -3.69 -2.26 12.77
C VAL A 52 -3.01 -1.01 13.31
N ILE A 53 -2.80 -0.98 14.62
CA ILE A 53 -2.17 0.14 15.32
C ILE A 53 -0.78 -0.30 15.76
N TYR A 54 0.23 0.56 15.58
CA TYR A 54 1.60 0.32 16.02
C TYR A 54 2.05 1.43 16.96
N CYS A 55 2.40 1.05 18.19
CA CYS A 55 2.90 1.98 19.22
C CYS A 55 4.30 1.53 19.67
N ARG A 56 5.23 2.48 19.83
CA ARG A 56 6.57 2.22 20.38
C ARG A 56 7.02 3.35 21.28
N VAL A 57 7.85 3.02 22.26
CA VAL A 57 8.58 4.00 23.09
C VAL A 57 10.09 3.77 22.98
N SER A 58 10.87 4.83 23.15
CA SER A 58 12.34 4.79 22.98
C SER A 58 13.06 4.25 24.21
N SER A 59 12.47 4.34 25.40
CA SER A 59 13.07 3.85 26.65
C SER A 59 12.09 3.06 27.51
N LYS A 60 12.59 2.06 28.25
CA LYS A 60 11.78 1.22 29.16
C LYS A 60 11.08 2.03 30.25
N LYS A 61 11.63 3.20 30.64
CA LYS A 61 11.00 4.09 31.63
C LYS A 61 9.66 4.68 31.15
N GLN A 62 9.40 4.67 29.85
CA GLN A 62 8.18 5.21 29.23
C GLN A 62 7.10 4.13 29.02
N LYS A 63 7.20 2.98 29.69
CA LYS A 63 6.24 1.88 29.51
C LYS A 63 4.81 2.30 29.90
N THR A 64 4.65 3.13 30.92
CA THR A 64 3.34 3.67 31.32
C THR A 64 2.73 4.55 30.22
N GLU A 65 3.55 5.35 29.56
CA GLU A 65 3.14 6.20 28.44
C GLU A 65 2.72 5.37 27.22
N LEU A 66 3.38 4.23 26.97
CA LEU A 66 3.00 3.31 25.91
C LEU A 66 1.58 2.76 26.08
N GLU A 67 1.16 2.46 27.32
CA GLU A 67 -0.19 1.99 27.59
C GLU A 67 -1.22 3.11 27.36
N ASN A 68 -0.93 4.34 27.81
CA ASN A 68 -1.78 5.50 27.53
C ASN A 68 -1.95 5.74 26.01
N GLN A 69 -0.85 5.66 25.24
CA GLN A 69 -0.88 5.80 23.78
C GLN A 69 -1.70 4.71 23.09
N LYS A 70 -1.60 3.46 23.56
CA LYS A 70 -2.44 2.38 23.04
C LYS A 70 -3.92 2.63 23.33
N HIS A 71 -4.27 3.02 24.56
CA HIS A 71 -5.66 3.27 24.94
C HIS A 71 -6.30 4.37 24.08
N ALA A 72 -5.61 5.51 23.91
CA ALA A 72 -6.12 6.61 23.09
C ALA A 72 -6.29 6.22 21.61
N LEU A 73 -5.36 5.43 21.05
CA LEU A 73 -5.44 5.00 19.65
C LEU A 73 -6.51 3.93 19.40
N ILE A 74 -6.73 3.04 20.38
CA ILE A 74 -7.84 2.07 20.33
C ILE A 74 -9.16 2.83 20.35
N GLU A 75 -9.36 3.75 21.30
CA GLU A 75 -10.58 4.55 21.39
C GLU A 75 -10.87 5.33 20.09
N PHE A 76 -9.85 5.96 19.50
CA PHE A 76 -9.98 6.68 18.23
C PHE A 76 -10.32 5.78 17.04
N CYS A 77 -9.84 4.54 17.04
CA CYS A 77 -10.07 3.61 15.93
C CYS A 77 -11.36 2.81 16.07
N ASP A 78 -11.89 2.70 17.29
CA ASP A 78 -13.15 2.02 17.61
C ASP A 78 -14.38 2.96 17.49
N SER A 79 -14.17 4.28 17.52
CA SER A 79 -15.19 5.32 17.25
C SER A 79 -15.50 5.48 15.76
#